data_AF-A0A6E8WBH5-F1
#
_entry.id   AF-A0A6E8WBH5-F1
#
_cell.length_a   1.000
_cell.length_b   1.000
_cell.length_c   1.000
_cell.angle_alpha   90.00
_cell.angle_beta   90.00
_cell.angle_gamma   90.00
#
_symmetry.space_group_name_H-M   'P 1'
#
loop_
_entity.id
_entity.type
_entity.pdbx_description
1 polymer ?
#
loop_
_entity_poly.entity_id
_entity_poly.type
_entity_poly.pdbx_seq_one_letter_code
_entity_poly.pdbx_strand_id
1 'polypeptide(L)'
;MSRSLVKKAFILAEQELAASKSKTDEKATKRKASALELIPRHQKLVELVGKKGKRVEKDMIRRREKLTVTDVRHQIANRHDPTDDNIRKLLMFSRSSLDDVSRETILKRARTGRYVSRVRVSKKDHHNNDSSVTAYDDQDEQDAAGPSVFTEEDFANFAKELEKSALAH
;
A
#
# COMPACT_ATOMS: atom_id res chain seq x y z
N MET A 1 -12.03 -5.48 79.91
CA MET A 1 -12.92 -5.44 78.71
C MET A 1 -14.18 -6.24 79.00
N SER A 2 -15.35 -5.61 79.04
CA SER A 2 -16.60 -6.32 79.35
C SER A 2 -17.06 -7.15 78.14
N ARG A 3 -17.60 -8.35 78.40
CA ARG A 3 -18.15 -9.23 77.35
C ARG A 3 -19.26 -8.55 76.53
N SER A 4 -19.97 -7.57 77.12
CA SER A 4 -21.00 -6.79 76.43
C SER A 4 -20.42 -5.84 75.38
N LEU A 5 -19.24 -5.27 75.61
CA LEU A 5 -18.59 -4.39 74.64
C LEU A 5 -18.09 -5.19 73.43
N VAL A 6 -17.52 -6.37 73.67
CA VAL A 6 -17.05 -7.29 72.61
C VAL A 6 -18.21 -7.72 71.71
N LYS A 7 -19.35 -8.10 72.30
CA LYS A 7 -20.55 -8.47 71.52
C LYS A 7 -21.08 -7.32 70.67
N LYS A 8 -21.09 -6.09 71.20
CA LYS A 8 -21.52 -4.89 70.44
C LYS A 8 -20.58 -4.57 69.28
N ALA A 9 -19.27 -4.75 69.45
CA ALA A 9 -18.29 -4.55 68.38
C ALA A 9 -18.46 -5.54 67.23
N PHE A 10 -18.75 -6.82 67.53
CA PHE A 10 -19.04 -7.81 66.49
C PHE A 10 -20.31 -7.47 65.69
N ILE A 11 -21.38 -7.05 66.37
CA ILE A 11 -22.63 -6.67 65.70
C ILE A 11 -22.42 -5.45 64.78
N LEU A 12 -21.65 -4.45 65.23
CA LEU A 12 -21.30 -3.28 64.41
C LEU A 12 -20.47 -3.65 63.18
N ALA A 13 -19.49 -4.55 63.32
CA ALA A 13 -18.66 -5.02 62.22
C ALA A 13 -19.47 -5.83 61.18
N GLU A 14 -20.39 -6.68 61.62
CA GLU A 14 -21.29 -7.42 60.71
C GLU A 14 -22.25 -6.49 59.95
N GLN A 15 -22.73 -5.43 60.59
CA GLN A 15 -23.63 -4.46 59.97
C GLN A 15 -22.95 -3.59 58.91
N GLU A 16 -21.69 -3.16 59.14
CA GLU A 16 -20.90 -2.45 58.12
C GLU A 16 -20.56 -3.34 56.90
N LEU A 17 -20.26 -4.62 57.11
CA LEU A 17 -19.98 -5.59 56.05
C LEU A 17 -21.20 -5.90 55.17
N ALA A 18 -22.41 -5.80 55.71
CA ALA A 18 -23.65 -5.94 54.96
C ALA A 18 -24.01 -4.67 54.17
N ALA A 19 -23.74 -3.49 54.73
CA ALA A 19 -23.99 -2.20 54.07
C ALA A 19 -23.00 -1.90 52.92
N SER A 20 -21.80 -2.48 52.94
CA SER A 20 -20.77 -2.24 51.91
C SER A 20 -20.97 -3.04 50.61
N LYS A 21 -21.99 -3.89 50.51
CA LYS A 21 -22.25 -4.73 49.32
C LYS A 21 -23.30 -4.17 48.33
N SER A 22 -23.87 -3.00 48.57
CA SER A 22 -24.98 -2.44 47.76
C SER A 22 -24.63 -1.21 46.91
N LYS A 23 -23.35 -0.99 46.59
CA LYS A 23 -22.95 -0.01 45.56
C LYS A 23 -22.19 -0.69 44.44
N THR A 24 -22.98 -1.32 43.57
CA THR A 24 -22.81 -1.42 42.11
C THR A 24 -21.38 -1.32 41.57
N ASP A 25 -20.94 -2.45 41.02
CA ASP A 25 -19.87 -2.64 40.06
C ASP A 25 -19.79 -1.57 38.95
N GLU A 26 -19.02 -0.50 39.16
CA GLU A 26 -18.72 0.48 38.09
C GLU A 26 -17.22 0.59 37.77
N LYS A 27 -16.40 -0.38 38.22
CA LYS A 27 -14.94 -0.37 38.01
C LYS A 27 -14.36 -1.73 37.62
N ALA A 28 -14.91 -2.40 36.60
CA ALA A 28 -14.32 -3.68 36.16
C ALA A 28 -14.38 -4.00 34.66
N THR A 29 -14.59 -3.03 33.77
CA THR A 29 -14.46 -3.24 32.30
C THR A 29 -13.42 -2.31 31.67
N LYS A 30 -12.30 -2.06 32.36
CA LYS A 30 -11.10 -1.38 31.81
C LYS A 30 -10.26 -2.26 30.88
N ARG A 31 -10.85 -3.25 30.20
CA ARG A 31 -10.14 -4.07 29.23
C ARG A 31 -10.63 -3.74 27.82
N LYS A 32 -9.91 -2.79 27.21
CA LYS A 32 -9.93 -2.42 25.78
C LYS A 32 -11.23 -1.79 25.27
N ALA A 33 -11.74 -0.78 25.98
CA ALA A 33 -12.69 0.15 25.38
C ALA A 33 -12.00 0.90 24.23
N SER A 34 -12.59 0.86 23.04
CA SER A 34 -12.10 1.58 21.87
C SER A 34 -12.07 3.09 22.13
N ALA A 35 -11.23 3.86 21.44
CA ALA A 35 -11.14 5.32 21.67
C ALA A 35 -12.49 6.06 21.57
N LEU A 36 -13.42 5.54 20.75
CA LEU A 36 -14.79 6.07 20.60
C LEU A 36 -15.71 5.77 21.80
N GLU A 37 -15.39 4.76 22.61
CA GLU A 37 -16.13 4.43 23.84
C GLU A 37 -15.68 5.29 25.03
N LEU A 38 -14.50 5.91 24.95
CA LEU A 38 -14.01 6.89 25.93
C LEU A 38 -14.70 8.25 25.80
N ILE A 39 -15.27 8.57 24.63
CA ILE A 39 -15.96 9.84 24.40
C ILE A 39 -17.28 9.84 25.20
N PRO A 40 -17.55 10.87 26.03
CA PRO A 40 -18.82 11.01 26.73
C PRO A 40 -20.03 11.06 25.78
N ARG A 41 -21.18 10.48 26.18
CA ARG A 41 -22.37 10.36 25.31
C ARG A 41 -22.83 11.68 24.69
N HIS A 42 -22.80 12.78 25.44
CA HIS A 42 -23.24 14.10 24.95
C HIS A 42 -22.29 14.72 23.90
N GLN A 43 -21.07 14.19 23.76
CA GLN A 43 -20.10 14.62 22.76
C GLN A 43 -20.10 13.72 21.52
N LYS A 44 -20.88 12.62 21.53
CA LYS A 44 -20.97 11.71 20.41
C LYS A 44 -21.92 12.26 19.36
N LEU A 45 -21.53 12.11 18.09
CA LEU A 45 -22.41 12.36 16.96
C LEU A 45 -23.33 11.14 16.77
N VAL A 46 -24.60 11.31 17.12
CA VAL A 46 -25.62 10.27 17.09
C VAL A 46 -26.79 10.74 16.22
N GLU A 47 -27.26 9.88 15.34
CA GLU A 47 -28.46 10.06 14.54
C GLU A 47 -29.61 9.24 15.14
N LEU A 48 -30.79 9.86 15.30
CA LEU A 48 -31.99 9.16 15.73
C LEU A 48 -32.71 8.57 14.52
N VAL A 49 -32.47 7.29 14.25
CA VAL A 49 -33.06 6.59 13.11
C VAL A 49 -34.34 5.88 13.55
N GLY A 50 -35.45 6.11 12.85
CA GLY A 50 -36.69 5.36 13.06
C GLY A 50 -37.97 6.21 12.99
N LYS A 51 -39.12 5.52 13.10
CA LYS A 51 -40.45 6.15 13.10
C LYS A 51 -40.71 6.84 14.44
N LYS A 52 -41.57 7.86 14.45
CA LYS A 52 -41.97 8.60 15.65
C LYS A 52 -42.48 7.61 16.72
N GLY A 53 -41.77 7.54 17.86
CA GLY A 53 -42.05 6.59 18.96
C GLY A 53 -41.14 5.36 19.06
N LYS A 54 -40.36 5.04 18.01
CA LYS A 54 -39.36 3.95 18.02
C LYS A 54 -38.05 4.42 17.37
N ARG A 55 -37.50 5.53 17.87
CA ARG A 55 -36.21 6.05 17.41
C ARG A 55 -35.09 5.32 18.15
N VAL A 56 -34.15 4.79 17.38
CA VAL A 56 -32.94 4.15 17.90
C VAL A 56 -31.77 5.07 17.63
N GLU A 57 -30.96 5.29 18.66
CA GLU A 57 -29.71 6.03 18.58
C GLU A 57 -28.70 5.23 17.75
N LYS A 58 -28.19 5.84 16.68
CA LYS A 58 -27.17 5.25 15.81
C LYS A 58 -25.97 6.18 15.74
N ASP A 59 -24.80 5.70 16.15
CA ASP A 59 -23.55 6.45 16.04
C ASP A 59 -23.25 6.78 14.57
N MET A 60 -23.02 8.06 14.26
CA MET A 60 -22.68 8.51 12.91
C MET A 60 -21.23 8.15 12.55
N ILE A 61 -20.34 8.23 13.53
CA ILE A 61 -18.94 7.83 13.35
C ILE A 61 -18.86 6.31 13.50
N ARG A 62 -18.83 5.61 12.37
CA ARG A 62 -18.65 4.16 12.36
C ARG A 62 -17.23 3.82 12.82
N ARG A 63 -17.13 2.81 13.69
CA ARG A 63 -15.86 2.17 14.02
C ARG A 63 -15.28 1.62 12.71
N ARG A 64 -14.02 1.93 12.37
CA ARG A 64 -13.32 1.20 11.31
C ARG A 64 -13.13 -0.23 11.82
N GLU A 65 -13.84 -1.17 11.21
CA GLU A 65 -13.61 -2.59 11.46
C GLU A 65 -12.15 -2.90 11.14
N LYS A 66 -11.50 -3.69 11.99
CA LYS A 66 -10.11 -4.08 11.74
C LYS A 66 -10.13 -4.98 10.52
N LEU A 67 -9.55 -4.49 9.43
CA LEU A 67 -9.41 -5.24 8.18
C LEU A 67 -8.71 -6.56 8.48
N THR A 68 -9.44 -7.68 8.32
CA THR A 68 -8.87 -8.99 8.58
C THR A 68 -8.15 -9.50 7.33
N VAL A 69 -7.22 -10.44 7.51
CA VAL A 69 -6.51 -11.06 6.38
C VAL A 69 -7.49 -11.74 5.41
N THR A 70 -8.61 -12.29 5.92
CA THR A 70 -9.67 -12.87 5.10
C THR A 70 -10.38 -11.83 4.26
N ASP A 71 -10.69 -10.65 4.81
CA ASP A 71 -11.33 -9.56 4.07
C ASP A 71 -10.41 -9.05 2.95
N VAL A 72 -9.12 -8.90 3.25
CA VAL A 72 -8.11 -8.52 2.24
C VAL A 72 -8.04 -9.55 1.13
N ARG A 73 -8.02 -10.85 1.47
CA ARG A 73 -8.01 -11.92 0.46
C ARG A 73 -9.25 -11.89 -0.42
N HIS A 74 -10.43 -11.67 0.16
CA HIS A 74 -11.66 -11.48 -0.61
C HIS A 74 -11.60 -10.24 -1.50
N GLN A 75 -11.06 -9.14 -0.99
CA GLN A 75 -10.91 -7.91 -1.77
C GLN A 75 -9.94 -8.07 -2.94
N ILE A 76 -8.82 -8.78 -2.74
CA ILE A 76 -7.85 -9.08 -3.80
C ILE A 76 -8.45 -10.04 -4.82
N ALA A 77 -9.17 -11.08 -4.38
CA ALA A 77 -9.81 -12.04 -5.28
C ALA A 77 -10.89 -11.38 -6.16
N ASN A 78 -11.62 -10.42 -5.62
CA ASN A 78 -12.66 -9.67 -6.33
C ASN A 78 -12.11 -8.41 -7.01
N ARG A 79 -10.80 -8.16 -6.98
CA ARG A 79 -10.21 -6.96 -7.56
C ARG A 79 -10.30 -7.03 -9.08
N HIS A 80 -10.95 -6.05 -9.68
CA HIS A 80 -10.99 -5.88 -11.13
C HIS A 80 -9.60 -5.50 -11.66
N ASP A 81 -9.21 -6.04 -12.81
CA ASP A 81 -7.97 -5.67 -13.50
C ASP A 81 -8.10 -4.24 -14.05
N PRO A 82 -7.32 -3.25 -13.57
CA PRO A 82 -7.40 -1.87 -14.04
C PRO A 82 -6.81 -1.67 -15.45
N THR A 83 -6.20 -2.69 -16.04
CA THR A 83 -5.49 -2.61 -17.31
C THR A 83 -6.40 -2.11 -18.44
N ASP A 84 -7.63 -2.61 -18.52
CA ASP A 84 -8.59 -2.21 -19.55
C ASP A 84 -8.96 -0.73 -19.45
N ASP A 85 -9.26 -0.26 -18.25
CA ASP A 85 -9.64 1.13 -17.99
C ASP A 85 -8.47 2.08 -18.28
N ASN A 86 -7.26 1.69 -17.90
CA ASN A 86 -6.06 2.49 -18.15
C ASN A 86 -5.76 2.60 -19.64
N ILE A 87 -5.88 1.52 -20.38
CA ILE A 87 -5.64 1.52 -21.83
C ILE A 87 -6.72 2.29 -22.56
N ARG A 88 -7.99 2.15 -22.15
CA ARG A 88 -9.07 2.95 -22.70
C ARG A 88 -8.79 4.44 -22.49
N LYS A 89 -8.38 4.85 -21.28
CA LYS A 89 -7.97 6.24 -20.99
C LYS A 89 -6.80 6.66 -21.88
N LEU A 90 -5.75 5.85 -21.99
CA LEU A 90 -4.58 6.15 -22.80
C LEU A 90 -4.94 6.32 -24.30
N LEU A 91 -5.78 5.41 -24.83
CA LEU A 91 -6.30 5.48 -26.19
C LEU A 91 -7.16 6.73 -26.42
N MET A 92 -7.93 7.16 -25.42
CA MET A 92 -8.68 8.43 -25.48
C MET A 92 -7.77 9.66 -25.52
N PHE A 93 -6.61 9.63 -24.83
CA PHE A 93 -5.63 10.72 -24.87
C PHE A 93 -4.73 10.70 -26.12
N SER A 94 -4.72 9.59 -26.86
CA SER A 94 -3.95 9.51 -28.10
C SER A 94 -4.55 10.43 -29.16
N ARG A 95 -3.70 11.25 -29.79
CA ARG A 95 -4.09 12.13 -30.91
C ARG A 95 -4.36 11.35 -32.20
N SER A 96 -3.99 10.09 -32.27
CA SER A 96 -4.18 9.23 -33.44
C SER A 96 -5.61 8.67 -33.49
N SER A 97 -6.32 8.88 -34.60
CA SER A 97 -7.54 8.12 -34.88
C SER A 97 -7.17 6.68 -35.23
N LEU A 98 -7.36 5.77 -34.28
CA LEU A 98 -7.19 4.34 -34.48
C LEU A 98 -8.53 3.71 -34.85
N ASP A 99 -8.50 2.77 -35.80
CA ASP A 99 -9.65 1.94 -36.13
C ASP A 99 -10.09 1.09 -34.93
N ASP A 100 -11.39 0.78 -34.86
CA ASP A 100 -11.96 0.04 -33.74
C ASP A 100 -11.39 -1.38 -33.63
N VAL A 101 -11.03 -2.01 -34.76
CA VAL A 101 -10.34 -3.31 -34.80
C VAL A 101 -8.96 -3.23 -34.15
N SER A 102 -8.22 -2.15 -34.40
CA SER A 102 -6.90 -1.90 -33.81
C SER A 102 -7.01 -1.64 -32.31
N ARG A 103 -8.02 -0.88 -31.88
CA ARG A 103 -8.29 -0.63 -30.45
C ARG A 103 -8.61 -1.91 -29.69
N GLU A 104 -9.48 -2.77 -30.24
CA GLU A 104 -9.82 -4.04 -29.61
C GLU A 104 -8.59 -4.97 -29.55
N THR A 105 -7.76 -4.98 -30.59
CA THR A 105 -6.52 -5.75 -30.62
C THR A 105 -5.54 -5.30 -29.54
N ILE A 106 -5.39 -3.99 -29.34
CA ILE A 106 -4.53 -3.42 -28.28
C ILE A 106 -5.05 -3.84 -26.89
N LEU A 107 -6.37 -3.76 -26.65
CA LEU A 107 -6.98 -4.21 -25.40
C LEU A 107 -6.76 -5.71 -25.14
N LYS A 108 -7.00 -6.56 -26.15
CA LYS A 108 -6.77 -8.02 -26.04
C LYS A 108 -5.31 -8.37 -25.75
N ARG A 109 -4.36 -7.67 -26.39
CA ARG A 109 -2.92 -7.89 -26.18
C ARG A 109 -2.48 -7.48 -24.78
N ALA A 110 -3.00 -6.37 -24.27
CA ALA A 110 -2.63 -5.94 -22.94
C ALA A 110 -3.17 -6.83 -21.83
N ARG A 111 -4.41 -7.34 -21.98
CA ARG A 111 -4.95 -8.38 -21.07
C ARG A 111 -4.09 -9.64 -21.04
N THR A 112 -3.50 -10.00 -22.17
CA THR A 112 -2.66 -11.21 -22.29
C THR A 112 -1.20 -10.97 -21.92
N GLY A 113 -0.78 -9.73 -21.66
CA GLY A 113 0.58 -9.39 -21.22
C GLY A 113 1.69 -9.67 -22.25
N ARG A 114 1.34 -9.98 -23.50
CA ARG A 114 2.32 -10.24 -24.56
C ARG A 114 2.74 -8.93 -25.21
N TYR A 115 3.84 -8.35 -24.71
CA TYR A 115 4.51 -7.24 -25.38
C TYR A 115 5.17 -7.72 -26.67
N VAL A 116 4.98 -6.98 -27.77
CA VAL A 116 5.72 -7.23 -29.00
C VAL A 116 7.14 -6.68 -28.80
N SER A 117 8.17 -7.46 -29.15
CA SER A 117 9.53 -6.95 -29.17
C SER A 117 9.59 -5.71 -30.07
N ARG A 118 10.31 -4.67 -29.63
CA ARG A 118 10.45 -3.44 -30.42
C ARG A 118 11.09 -3.81 -31.76
N VAL A 119 10.32 -3.67 -32.84
CA VAL A 119 10.87 -3.70 -34.20
C VAL A 119 11.88 -2.57 -34.27
N ARG A 120 13.17 -2.88 -34.47
CA ARG A 120 14.22 -1.89 -34.66
C ARG A 120 13.91 -1.11 -35.95
N VAL A 121 13.22 0.02 -35.80
CA VAL A 121 13.06 0.98 -36.89
C VAL A 121 14.45 1.49 -37.26
N SER A 122 14.77 1.44 -38.55
CA SER A 122 16.07 1.89 -39.04
C SER A 122 16.25 3.37 -38.72
N LYS A 123 17.48 3.76 -38.33
CA LYS A 123 17.83 5.11 -37.87
C LYS A 123 17.52 6.23 -38.88
N LYS A 124 17.14 5.89 -40.11
CA LYS A 124 16.81 6.84 -41.19
C LYS A 124 15.42 7.47 -41.04
N ASP A 125 14.48 6.85 -40.32
CA ASP A 125 13.12 7.38 -40.15
C ASP A 125 12.97 8.26 -38.90
N HIS A 126 14.03 8.38 -38.08
CA HIS A 126 13.98 9.08 -36.79
C HIS A 126 14.08 10.60 -36.88
N HIS A 127 14.32 11.18 -38.07
CA HIS A 127 14.56 12.62 -38.21
C HIS A 127 13.29 13.49 -38.32
N ASN A 128 12.09 12.92 -38.32
CA ASN A 128 10.85 13.70 -38.50
C ASN A 128 9.91 13.76 -37.29
N ASN A 129 10.28 13.23 -36.12
CA ASN A 129 9.48 13.44 -34.91
C ASN A 129 10.36 13.80 -33.72
N ASP A 130 10.39 15.10 -33.46
CA ASP A 130 10.86 15.74 -32.25
C ASP A 130 10.03 15.24 -31.04
N SER A 131 10.72 14.71 -30.02
CA SER A 131 10.27 14.66 -28.61
C SER A 131 11.10 13.64 -27.82
N SER A 132 12.13 14.14 -27.14
CA SER A 132 12.72 13.65 -25.88
C SER A 132 12.39 12.20 -25.47
N VAL A 133 13.22 11.24 -25.88
CA VAL A 133 13.28 9.94 -25.22
C VAL A 133 14.52 9.93 -24.34
N THR A 134 14.29 9.97 -23.03
CA THR A 134 15.28 9.73 -21.99
C THR A 134 15.92 8.36 -22.23
N ALA A 135 17.22 8.37 -22.56
CA ALA A 135 18.05 7.19 -22.60
C ALA A 135 18.22 6.67 -21.16
N TYR A 136 17.44 5.67 -20.79
CA TYR A 136 17.82 4.74 -19.75
C TYR A 136 18.54 3.60 -20.45
N ASP A 137 19.85 3.58 -20.25
CA ASP A 137 20.81 2.61 -20.76
C ASP A 137 20.75 1.38 -19.85
N ASP A 138 19.87 0.44 -20.18
CA ASP A 138 19.96 -0.92 -19.61
C ASP A 138 21.04 -1.65 -20.40
N GLN A 139 22.25 -1.61 -19.86
CA GLN A 139 23.30 -2.56 -20.14
C GLN A 139 22.75 -3.96 -19.83
N ASP A 140 22.68 -4.83 -20.83
CA ASP A 140 23.01 -6.24 -20.71
C ASP A 140 23.00 -6.94 -22.08
N GLU A 141 23.95 -7.86 -22.23
CA GLU A 141 24.13 -8.85 -23.30
C GLU A 141 24.78 -8.39 -24.63
N GLN A 142 26.12 -8.32 -24.56
CA GLN A 142 27.11 -9.07 -25.36
C GLN A 142 26.75 -9.49 -26.80
N ASP A 143 27.72 -9.25 -27.69
CA ASP A 143 27.85 -9.71 -29.08
C ASP A 143 27.51 -8.72 -30.20
N ALA A 144 28.18 -7.56 -30.17
CA ALA A 144 28.55 -6.85 -31.39
C ALA A 144 29.92 -6.20 -31.20
N ALA A 145 30.97 -6.96 -31.49
CA ALA A 145 32.33 -6.45 -31.59
C ALA A 145 32.38 -5.35 -32.67
N GLY A 146 32.22 -4.10 -32.25
CA GLY A 146 32.68 -2.95 -33.01
C GLY A 146 34.21 -2.99 -33.13
N PRO A 147 34.80 -2.23 -34.07
CA PRO A 147 36.26 -2.14 -34.16
C PRO A 147 36.79 -1.66 -32.80
N SER A 148 37.54 -2.54 -32.12
CA SER A 148 38.19 -2.19 -30.85
C SER A 148 39.05 -0.96 -31.10
N VAL A 149 38.85 0.06 -30.28
CA VAL A 149 39.65 1.30 -30.32
C VAL A 149 41.11 1.01 -29.95
N PHE A 150 41.37 -0.11 -29.26
CA PHE A 150 42.70 -0.61 -28.95
C PHE A 150 43.07 -1.74 -29.89
N THR A 151 44.17 -1.57 -30.61
CA THR A 151 44.78 -2.58 -31.45
C THR A 151 45.82 -3.38 -30.67
N GLU A 152 46.14 -4.58 -31.12
CA GLU A 152 47.18 -5.42 -30.51
C GLU A 152 48.57 -4.74 -30.54
N GLU A 153 48.78 -3.84 -31.50
CA GLU A 153 49.98 -3.00 -31.60
C GLU A 153 50.08 -1.97 -30.46
N ASP A 154 48.95 -1.48 -29.94
CA ASP A 154 48.92 -0.54 -28.82
C ASP A 154 49.37 -1.20 -27.52
N PHE A 155 49.01 -2.46 -27.30
CA PHE A 155 49.48 -3.24 -26.15
C PHE A 155 50.97 -3.55 -26.24
N ALA A 156 51.49 -3.82 -27.43
CA ALA A 156 52.92 -4.03 -27.64
C ALA A 156 53.73 -2.75 -27.40
N ASN A 157 53.18 -1.58 -27.76
CA ASN A 157 53.81 -0.29 -27.48
C ASN A 157 53.80 0.04 -25.98
N PHE A 158 52.69 -0.25 -25.29
CA PHE A 158 52.59 -0.06 -23.84
C PHE A 158 53.61 -0.92 -23.06
N ALA A 159 53.80 -2.18 -23.45
CA ALA A 159 54.79 -3.05 -22.82
C ALA A 159 56.24 -2.52 -22.98
N LYS A 160 56.58 -2.04 -24.19
CA LYS A 160 57.89 -1.42 -24.45
C LYS A 160 58.12 -0.14 -23.66
N GLU A 161 57.07 0.64 -23.43
CA GLU A 161 57.15 1.86 -22.62
C GLU A 161 57.34 1.54 -21.13
N LEU A 162 56.67 0.50 -20.63
CA LEU A 162 56.88 -0.03 -19.28
C LEU A 162 58.33 -0.46 -19.05
N GLU A 163 58.91 -1.23 -19.97
CA GLU A 163 60.32 -1.66 -19.88
C GLU A 163 61.29 -0.47 -19.91
N LYS A 164 61.06 0.52 -20.78
CA LYS A 164 61.87 1.74 -20.82
C LYS A 164 61.77 2.56 -19.54
N SER A 165 60.58 2.65 -18.94
CA SER A 165 60.36 3.37 -17.68
C SER A 165 60.99 2.65 -16.48
N ALA A 166 61.05 1.31 -16.50
CA ALA A 166 61.66 0.50 -15.46
C ALA A 166 63.20 0.53 -15.49
N LEU A 167 63.81 0.77 -16.66
CA LEU A 167 65.27 0.96 -16.80
C LEU A 167 65.75 2.39 -16.49
N ALA A 168 64.84 3.34 -16.29
CA ALA A 168 65.17 4.74 -15.96
C ALA A 168 65.19 5.03 -14.44
N HIS A 169 65.18 3.99 -13.60
CA HIS A 169 65.21 4.07 -12.14
C HIS A 169 66.32 3.21 -11.51
#